data_AF-A0AAD4EDK3-F1
#
_entry.id   AF-A0AAD4EDK3-F1
#
_cell.length_a   1.000
_cell.length_b   1.000
_cell.length_c   1.000
_cell.angle_alpha   90.00
_cell.angle_beta   90.00
_cell.angle_gamma   90.00
#
_symmetry.space_group_name_H-M   'P 1'
#
loop_
_entity.id
_entity.type
_entity.pdbx_description
1 polymer ?
#
loop_
_entity_poly.entity_id
_entity_poly.type
_entity_poly.pdbx_seq_one_letter_code
_entity_poly.pdbx_strand_id
1 'polypeptide(L)'
;MRIPLIASHRYQDVGRRKGGGGGGKGGGGGKGSGSSGKGGSTGNFSGKTLKVPITGGSASGKSTATAYGYGGGKPKTIPAGQLFGGRTAGGAIRPQIYGTRGYGSGYPGYSSYGVAGRGFPFWYWPVVWGGSSNQYFHDSEYGNSSNTSRFGGPMAQADFISNSTGSTFHLLSDNSTIGSLINSINTNCSSHLSSSSSKSPSPYNSSVLGGPQPEEAIQYYRSSSIVLALDGYNNSATFNSNPNVTDSPLPSGVDTTLLNCLNYTIGQAAPLIDSASSRYISPPCIGFATLVWFLWFLGYYV
;
A
#
# COMPACT_ATOMS: atom_id res chain seq x y z
N MET A 1 -39.43 53.67 -26.85
CA MET A 1 -38.37 52.62 -26.95
C MET A 1 -38.96 51.35 -26.36
N ARG A 2 -39.40 50.35 -27.14
CA ARG A 2 -38.66 49.14 -27.62
C ARG A 2 -37.92 48.46 -26.45
N ILE A 3 -38.15 47.23 -25.99
CA ILE A 3 -38.78 45.97 -26.48
C ILE A 3 -39.10 45.09 -25.23
N PRO A 4 -40.17 44.27 -25.17
CA PRO A 4 -40.33 43.19 -24.20
C PRO A 4 -39.91 41.83 -24.79
N LEU A 5 -39.29 40.96 -24.00
CA LEU A 5 -39.16 39.53 -24.33
C LEU A 5 -39.43 38.65 -23.11
N ILE A 6 -40.59 37.98 -23.17
CA ILE A 6 -40.94 36.77 -22.43
C ILE A 6 -40.40 35.59 -23.25
N ALA A 7 -39.66 34.66 -22.65
CA ALA A 7 -39.62 33.27 -23.12
C ALA A 7 -39.22 32.32 -22.00
N SER A 8 -40.19 31.50 -21.62
CA SER A 8 -40.13 30.40 -20.66
C SER A 8 -39.32 29.23 -21.25
N HIS A 9 -38.25 28.78 -20.58
CA HIS A 9 -37.57 27.55 -20.95
C HIS A 9 -38.30 26.34 -20.34
N ARG A 10 -39.08 25.64 -21.17
CA ARG A 10 -39.51 24.27 -20.89
C ARG A 10 -38.29 23.34 -20.98
N TYR A 11 -38.04 22.59 -19.91
CA TYR A 11 -37.20 21.40 -19.95
C TYR A 11 -37.86 20.36 -20.88
N GLN A 12 -37.14 19.93 -21.92
CA GLN A 12 -37.50 18.74 -22.69
C GLN A 12 -36.81 17.53 -22.06
N ASP A 13 -37.61 16.62 -21.53
CA ASP A 13 -37.16 15.28 -21.13
C ASP A 13 -36.75 14.47 -22.37
N VAL A 14 -35.46 14.15 -22.47
CA VAL A 14 -34.93 13.26 -23.50
C VAL A 14 -34.99 11.82 -22.98
N GLY A 15 -36.04 11.10 -23.35
CA GLY A 15 -36.23 9.69 -23.01
C GLY A 15 -35.15 8.78 -23.61
N ARG A 16 -34.75 7.75 -22.84
CA ARG A 16 -33.81 6.70 -23.26
C ARG A 16 -34.46 5.79 -24.31
N ARG A 17 -33.85 5.69 -25.51
CA ARG A 17 -34.22 4.69 -26.51
C ARG A 17 -33.66 3.31 -26.15
N LYS A 18 -34.56 2.34 -26.20
CA LYS A 18 -34.36 0.88 -26.10
C LYS A 18 -34.05 0.32 -27.49
N GLY A 19 -33.01 -0.49 -27.58
CA GLY A 19 -32.63 -1.33 -28.72
C GLY A 19 -31.24 -1.93 -28.41
N GLY A 20 -30.92 -3.20 -28.57
CA GLY A 20 -31.59 -4.31 -29.24
C GLY A 20 -30.51 -5.10 -29.98
N GLY A 21 -30.27 -6.36 -29.56
CA GLY A 21 -29.88 -7.46 -30.44
C GLY A 21 -28.40 -7.68 -30.82
N GLY A 22 -28.00 -8.96 -30.79
CA GLY A 22 -26.95 -9.59 -31.61
C GLY A 22 -25.54 -9.50 -31.03
N GLY A 23 -24.81 -10.57 -30.68
CA GLY A 23 -24.74 -11.88 -31.33
C GLY A 23 -23.59 -11.86 -32.35
N GLY A 24 -22.42 -12.36 -31.97
CA GLY A 24 -21.26 -12.43 -32.87
C GLY A 24 -20.06 -13.15 -32.25
N LYS A 25 -19.97 -14.46 -32.50
CA LYS A 25 -18.76 -15.27 -32.32
C LYS A 25 -17.70 -14.84 -33.34
N GLY A 26 -16.45 -14.74 -32.93
CA GLY A 26 -15.31 -14.57 -33.83
C GLY A 26 -14.03 -15.02 -33.14
N GLY A 27 -13.55 -16.21 -33.52
CA GLY A 27 -12.25 -16.73 -33.12
C GLY A 27 -11.11 -16.07 -33.90
N GLY A 28 -9.92 -16.07 -33.32
CA GLY A 28 -8.70 -15.62 -33.96
C GLY A 28 -7.51 -15.97 -33.09
N GLY A 29 -6.76 -17.00 -33.51
CA GLY A 29 -5.55 -17.45 -32.83
C GLY A 29 -4.40 -16.46 -32.99
N GLY A 30 -3.55 -16.41 -31.98
CA GLY A 30 -2.26 -15.72 -32.02
C GLY A 30 -1.27 -16.48 -31.14
N LYS A 31 -0.36 -17.21 -31.78
CA LYS A 31 0.81 -17.82 -31.15
C LYS A 31 1.77 -16.70 -30.76
N GLY A 32 2.05 -16.57 -29.47
CA GLY A 32 3.08 -15.69 -28.92
C GLY A 32 3.93 -16.46 -27.94
N SER A 33 5.11 -16.88 -28.39
CA SER A 33 6.20 -17.45 -27.59
C SER A 33 6.68 -16.44 -26.55
N GLY A 34 6.64 -16.80 -25.28
CA GLY A 34 7.22 -16.03 -24.19
C GLY A 34 7.79 -16.98 -23.14
N SER A 35 9.12 -16.96 -23.01
CA SER A 35 9.90 -17.78 -22.08
C SER A 35 9.44 -17.61 -20.63
N SER A 36 9.03 -18.69 -20.00
CA SER A 36 8.81 -18.75 -18.55
C SER A 36 10.15 -18.82 -17.82
N GLY A 37 10.60 -17.66 -17.35
CA GLY A 37 11.63 -17.58 -16.33
C GLY A 37 11.15 -18.30 -15.07
N LYS A 38 11.94 -19.26 -14.60
CA LYS A 38 11.75 -19.97 -13.33
C LYS A 38 11.81 -18.95 -12.18
N GLY A 39 10.65 -18.60 -11.63
CA GLY A 39 10.55 -17.86 -10.37
C GLY A 39 10.98 -18.78 -9.23
N GLY A 40 12.07 -18.41 -8.56
CA GLY A 40 12.66 -19.16 -7.47
C GLY A 40 11.74 -19.29 -6.27
N SER A 41 11.66 -20.51 -5.73
CA SER A 41 11.15 -20.79 -4.40
C SER A 41 11.94 -19.99 -3.36
N THR A 42 11.28 -19.07 -2.66
CA THR A 42 11.84 -18.40 -1.48
C THR A 42 10.85 -18.51 -0.33
N GLY A 43 11.29 -19.18 0.74
CA GLY A 43 10.81 -19.03 2.12
C GLY A 43 9.40 -19.54 2.42
N ASN A 44 9.31 -20.65 3.16
CA ASN A 44 8.11 -21.00 3.93
C ASN A 44 7.84 -19.91 5.00
N PHE A 45 6.95 -18.96 4.70
CA PHE A 45 6.37 -18.06 5.70
C PHE A 45 4.84 -18.22 5.70
N SER A 46 4.28 -18.48 6.87
CA SER A 46 2.85 -18.76 7.09
C SER A 46 2.02 -17.46 7.10
N GLY A 47 2.04 -16.68 6.02
CA GLY A 47 1.16 -15.52 5.85
C GLY A 47 -0.09 -15.87 5.07
N LYS A 48 -1.23 -16.08 5.74
CA LYS A 48 -2.51 -16.18 5.02
C LYS A 48 -2.86 -14.80 4.44
N THR A 49 -3.32 -14.77 3.18
CA THR A 49 -3.92 -13.58 2.59
C THR A 49 -5.15 -13.18 3.40
N LEU A 50 -5.12 -11.99 4.01
CA LEU A 50 -6.20 -11.51 4.87
C LEU A 50 -6.80 -10.22 4.31
N LYS A 51 -8.13 -10.12 4.37
CA LYS A 51 -8.85 -8.89 4.04
C LYS A 51 -8.76 -7.94 5.23
N VAL A 52 -8.23 -6.75 4.98
CA VAL A 52 -8.11 -5.67 5.95
C VAL A 52 -9.21 -4.66 5.66
N PRO A 53 -10.13 -4.40 6.59
CA PRO A 53 -11.18 -3.41 6.38
C PRO A 53 -10.55 -2.02 6.24
N ILE A 54 -11.14 -1.20 5.37
CA ILE A 54 -10.69 0.16 5.13
C ILE A 54 -11.81 1.10 5.52
N THR A 55 -11.49 2.01 6.42
CA THR A 55 -12.32 3.15 6.78
C THR A 55 -11.76 4.42 6.15
N GLY A 56 -12.61 5.38 5.82
CA GLY A 56 -12.17 6.64 5.20
C GLY A 56 -11.82 6.51 3.71
N GLY A 57 -11.99 7.61 2.96
CA GLY A 57 -11.69 7.71 1.52
C GLY A 57 -12.58 6.88 0.57
N SER A 58 -13.59 7.51 -0.02
CA SER A 58 -14.51 6.91 -1.02
C SER A 58 -13.87 6.69 -2.41
N ALA A 59 -12.72 7.31 -2.71
CA ALA A 59 -12.18 7.41 -4.07
C ALA A 59 -11.83 6.04 -4.70
N SER A 60 -11.49 5.03 -3.90
CA SER A 60 -11.18 3.68 -4.42
C SER A 60 -12.43 2.90 -4.80
N GLY A 61 -13.58 3.23 -4.21
CA GLY A 61 -14.82 2.46 -4.27
C GLY A 61 -14.71 1.09 -3.58
N LYS A 62 -13.66 0.84 -2.79
CA LYS A 62 -13.39 -0.42 -2.11
C LYS A 62 -13.41 -0.25 -0.61
N SER A 63 -13.92 -1.27 0.07
CA SER A 63 -14.00 -1.35 1.53
C SER A 63 -12.93 -2.24 2.16
N THR A 64 -12.09 -2.91 1.36
CA THR A 64 -11.07 -3.84 1.86
C THR A 64 -9.77 -3.75 1.07
N ALA A 65 -8.66 -3.88 1.79
CA ALA A 65 -7.32 -4.14 1.28
C ALA A 65 -6.93 -5.58 1.59
N THR A 66 -5.80 -6.02 1.06
CA THR A 66 -5.33 -7.38 1.22
C THR A 66 -3.90 -7.38 1.76
N ALA A 67 -3.73 -7.94 2.96
CA ALA A 67 -2.42 -8.26 3.50
C ALA A 67 -1.79 -9.39 2.66
N TYR A 68 -0.49 -9.29 2.36
CA TYR A 68 0.20 -10.16 1.40
C TYR A 68 -0.35 -10.12 -0.04
N GLY A 69 -1.27 -9.19 -0.34
CA GLY A 69 -1.79 -8.99 -1.69
C GLY A 69 -0.73 -8.44 -2.65
N TYR A 70 -0.94 -8.57 -3.95
CA TYR A 70 0.01 -8.02 -4.93
C TYR A 70 -0.19 -6.51 -5.15
N GLY A 71 -1.39 -5.98 -4.87
CA GLY A 71 -1.78 -4.62 -5.19
C GLY A 71 -2.09 -4.41 -6.68
N GLY A 72 -1.94 -3.17 -7.15
CA GLY A 72 -2.09 -2.81 -8.56
C GLY A 72 -3.47 -2.27 -8.94
N GLY A 73 -3.92 -2.66 -10.13
CA GLY A 73 -5.07 -2.07 -10.83
C GLY A 73 -4.73 -0.83 -11.63
N LYS A 74 -5.75 -0.26 -12.29
CA LYS A 74 -5.55 0.97 -13.06
C LYS A 74 -5.52 2.17 -12.11
N PRO A 75 -4.50 3.05 -12.19
CA PRO A 75 -4.57 4.36 -11.53
C PRO A 75 -5.87 5.07 -11.90
N LYS A 76 -6.48 5.76 -10.94
CA LYS A 76 -7.66 6.59 -11.14
C LYS A 76 -7.36 8.03 -10.74
N THR A 77 -7.91 8.98 -11.48
CA THR A 77 -7.94 10.37 -11.05
C THR A 77 -9.04 10.57 -10.03
N ILE A 78 -8.71 11.20 -8.90
CA ILE A 78 -9.66 11.56 -7.87
C ILE A 78 -10.60 12.64 -8.44
N PRO A 79 -11.93 12.43 -8.42
CA PRO A 79 -12.89 13.39 -8.94
C PRO A 79 -12.76 14.78 -8.30
N ALA A 80 -13.04 15.83 -9.07
CA ALA A 80 -13.15 17.18 -8.54
C ALA A 80 -14.23 17.24 -7.44
N GLY A 81 -13.97 18.03 -6.40
CA GLY A 81 -14.85 18.15 -5.22
C GLY A 81 -14.61 17.10 -4.13
N GLN A 82 -13.72 16.12 -4.35
CA GLN A 82 -13.22 15.23 -3.30
C GLN A 82 -11.88 15.73 -2.73
N LEU A 83 -11.51 15.25 -1.54
CA LEU A 83 -10.18 15.48 -0.98
C LEU A 83 -9.11 15.01 -1.97
N PHE A 84 -8.15 15.89 -2.27
CA PHE A 84 -7.11 15.68 -3.28
C PHE A 84 -7.63 15.53 -4.72
N GLY A 85 -8.78 16.13 -5.04
CA GLY A 85 -9.32 16.17 -6.40
C GLY A 85 -8.27 16.58 -7.45
N GLY A 86 -8.26 15.87 -8.57
CA GLY A 86 -7.29 16.06 -9.66
C GLY A 86 -6.02 15.20 -9.55
N ARG A 87 -5.73 14.62 -8.38
CA ARG A 87 -4.56 13.74 -8.21
C ARG A 87 -4.85 12.30 -8.62
N THR A 88 -3.80 11.54 -8.91
CA THR A 88 -3.90 10.11 -9.24
C THR A 88 -3.81 9.24 -7.98
N ALA A 89 -4.56 8.14 -7.95
CA ALA A 89 -4.51 7.15 -6.88
C ALA A 89 -4.56 5.72 -7.42
N GLY A 90 -3.82 4.80 -6.78
CA GLY A 90 -3.69 3.41 -7.19
C GLY A 90 -2.68 3.15 -8.30
N GLY A 91 -2.50 1.87 -8.62
CA GLY A 91 -1.66 1.39 -9.71
C GLY A 91 -0.27 0.90 -9.33
N ALA A 92 0.21 1.20 -8.13
CA ALA A 92 1.44 0.59 -7.63
C ALA A 92 1.23 -0.84 -7.12
N ILE A 93 2.29 -1.62 -7.23
CA ILE A 93 2.33 -3.06 -6.91
C ILE A 93 3.35 -3.35 -5.81
N ARG A 94 3.24 -4.53 -5.19
CA ARG A 94 4.09 -5.01 -4.09
C ARG A 94 5.60 -4.78 -4.29
N PRO A 95 6.21 -5.05 -5.47
CA PRO A 95 7.64 -4.79 -5.67
C PRO A 95 8.06 -3.32 -5.52
N GLN A 96 7.11 -2.38 -5.63
CA GLN A 96 7.36 -0.94 -5.51
C GLN A 96 7.14 -0.42 -4.07
N ILE A 97 6.91 -1.31 -3.10
CA ILE A 97 6.53 -0.89 -1.76
C ILE A 97 7.68 -0.25 -0.98
N TYR A 98 8.92 -0.69 -1.20
CA TYR A 98 10.05 -0.21 -0.42
C TYR A 98 10.44 1.20 -0.87
N GLY A 99 10.56 2.11 0.11
CA GLY A 99 11.19 3.41 -0.04
C GLY A 99 12.65 3.38 0.43
N THR A 100 13.11 4.52 0.95
CA THR A 100 14.40 4.69 1.63
C THR A 100 14.17 5.30 3.02
N ARG A 101 15.20 5.85 3.66
CA ARG A 101 15.08 6.64 4.90
C ARG A 101 14.57 8.06 4.67
N GLY A 102 14.54 8.53 3.42
CA GLY A 102 14.05 9.85 3.06
C GLY A 102 12.53 9.89 2.95
N TYR A 103 11.92 10.93 3.51
CA TYR A 103 10.48 11.17 3.37
C TYR A 103 10.13 11.58 1.93
N GLY A 104 9.08 10.97 1.36
CA GLY A 104 8.74 11.10 -0.07
C GLY A 104 9.42 10.07 -0.98
N SER A 105 10.15 9.10 -0.42
CA SER A 105 10.70 7.96 -1.16
C SER A 105 9.64 6.88 -1.46
N GLY A 106 9.96 5.97 -2.38
CA GLY A 106 9.04 4.89 -2.77
C GLY A 106 7.87 5.35 -3.65
N TYR A 107 7.97 6.53 -4.25
CA TYR A 107 7.03 7.03 -5.26
C TYR A 107 7.52 6.62 -6.66
N PRO A 108 6.74 5.83 -7.43
CA PRO A 108 7.12 5.48 -8.80
C PRO A 108 7.33 6.72 -9.68
N GLY A 109 8.51 6.83 -10.30
CA GLY A 109 8.84 7.95 -11.20
C GLY A 109 9.35 9.22 -10.51
N TYR A 110 9.59 9.20 -9.20
CA TYR A 110 10.14 10.35 -8.47
C TYR A 110 11.44 9.96 -7.75
N SER A 111 12.46 10.81 -7.90
CA SER A 111 13.74 10.70 -7.19
C SER A 111 13.93 11.78 -6.12
N SER A 112 13.08 12.80 -6.09
CA SER A 112 13.14 13.87 -5.09
C SER A 112 12.45 13.49 -3.79
N TYR A 113 12.84 14.14 -2.69
CA TYR A 113 12.16 14.07 -1.41
C TYR A 113 10.89 14.93 -1.37
N GLY A 114 10.12 14.74 -0.29
CA GLY A 114 8.84 15.40 -0.07
C GLY A 114 7.68 14.73 -0.79
N VAL A 115 6.46 15.09 -0.38
CA VAL A 115 5.22 14.46 -0.87
C VAL A 115 4.23 15.46 -1.46
N ALA A 116 4.50 16.78 -1.40
CA ALA A 116 3.60 17.81 -1.88
C ALA A 116 3.10 17.56 -3.29
N GLY A 117 1.79 17.73 -3.48
CA GLY A 117 1.17 17.62 -4.80
C GLY A 117 1.19 16.21 -5.39
N ARG A 118 1.79 15.21 -4.73
CA ARG A 118 1.92 13.87 -5.29
C ARG A 118 0.60 13.11 -5.21
N GLY A 119 0.46 12.16 -6.13
CA GLY A 119 -0.63 11.18 -6.09
C GLY A 119 -0.49 10.19 -4.94
N PHE A 120 -1.34 9.17 -4.93
CA PHE A 120 -1.35 8.11 -3.93
C PHE A 120 -1.21 6.76 -4.63
N PRO A 121 0.00 6.34 -5.04
CA PRO A 121 0.20 5.14 -5.85
C PRO A 121 -0.43 3.88 -5.24
N PHE A 122 -0.53 3.85 -3.90
CA PHE A 122 -1.13 2.77 -3.13
C PHE A 122 -2.48 3.13 -2.46
N TRP A 123 -3.07 4.29 -2.78
CA TRP A 123 -4.28 4.89 -2.16
C TRP A 123 -4.10 5.54 -0.79
N TYR A 124 -3.11 5.11 -0.02
CA TYR A 124 -2.84 5.62 1.33
C TYR A 124 -2.08 6.95 1.30
N TRP A 125 -2.39 7.81 2.28
CA TRP A 125 -1.74 9.12 2.41
C TRP A 125 -0.43 8.99 3.17
N PRO A 126 0.54 9.86 2.93
CA PRO A 126 1.78 9.91 3.70
C PRO A 126 1.55 10.07 5.21
N VAL A 127 2.49 9.54 5.99
CA VAL A 127 2.57 9.80 7.43
C VAL A 127 2.82 11.28 7.68
N VAL A 128 2.25 11.82 8.75
CA VAL A 128 2.40 13.22 9.13
C VAL A 128 3.16 13.28 10.44
N TRP A 129 4.29 13.98 10.47
CA TRP A 129 5.19 14.02 11.63
C TRP A 129 4.82 15.10 12.64
N GLY A 130 4.05 16.09 12.23
CA GLY A 130 3.65 17.23 13.06
C GLY A 130 4.82 18.16 13.37
N GLY A 131 4.53 19.45 13.57
CA GLY A 131 5.47 20.41 14.17
C GLY A 131 6.74 20.75 13.39
N SER A 132 7.07 20.06 12.29
CA SER A 132 8.27 20.39 11.52
C SER A 132 8.02 21.59 10.59
N SER A 133 8.81 22.66 10.78
CA SER A 133 8.80 23.85 9.90
C SER A 133 9.54 23.61 8.58
N ASN A 134 9.99 22.38 8.32
CA ASN A 134 10.78 22.03 7.16
C ASN A 134 9.90 21.88 5.93
N GLN A 135 10.27 22.61 4.88
CA GLN A 135 9.38 22.94 3.76
C GLN A 135 8.83 21.74 2.99
N TYR A 136 9.44 20.55 3.07
CA TYR A 136 8.98 19.35 2.35
C TYR A 136 8.21 18.32 3.19
N PHE A 137 8.18 18.48 4.52
CA PHE A 137 7.26 17.75 5.38
C PHE A 137 5.91 18.47 5.32
N HIS A 138 5.20 18.27 4.21
CA HIS A 138 3.93 18.95 3.90
C HIS A 138 2.75 18.40 4.73
N ASP A 139 2.89 18.46 6.04
CA ASP A 139 1.95 17.90 7.01
C ASP A 139 0.56 18.56 6.94
N SER A 140 0.52 19.85 6.60
CA SER A 140 -0.73 20.60 6.43
C SER A 140 -1.59 20.08 5.26
N GLU A 141 -0.97 19.50 4.24
CA GLU A 141 -1.67 19.00 3.05
C GLU A 141 -2.53 17.76 3.38
N TYR A 142 -2.07 16.91 4.29
CA TYR A 142 -2.74 15.66 4.66
C TYR A 142 -3.54 15.77 5.98
N GLY A 143 -3.54 16.96 6.58
CA GLY A 143 -4.17 17.22 7.87
C GLY A 143 -3.47 16.51 9.03
N ASN A 144 -4.03 16.67 10.23
CA ASN A 144 -3.46 16.14 11.46
C ASN A 144 -3.49 14.59 11.54
N SER A 145 -2.79 14.04 12.54
CA SER A 145 -2.72 12.59 12.78
C SER A 145 -4.09 11.99 13.14
N SER A 146 -4.99 12.76 13.76
CA SER A 146 -6.36 12.33 14.12
C SER A 146 -7.37 12.36 12.97
N ASN A 147 -6.97 12.73 11.75
CA ASN A 147 -7.87 12.86 10.61
C ASN A 147 -8.50 11.52 10.21
N THR A 148 -9.79 11.34 10.47
CA THR A 148 -10.56 10.12 10.18
C THR A 148 -10.90 9.94 8.70
N SER A 149 -10.70 10.97 7.87
CA SER A 149 -10.90 10.86 6.41
C SER A 149 -9.76 10.12 5.71
N ARG A 150 -8.63 9.91 6.41
CA ARG A 150 -7.50 9.10 5.94
C ARG A 150 -7.96 7.70 5.57
N PHE A 151 -7.40 7.19 4.48
CA PHE A 151 -7.65 5.83 4.03
C PHE A 151 -7.03 4.84 5.04
N GLY A 152 -7.85 3.99 5.65
CA GLY A 152 -7.47 3.12 6.78
C GLY A 152 -7.69 3.74 8.17
N GLY A 153 -8.25 4.96 8.23
CA GLY A 153 -8.53 5.68 9.48
C GLY A 153 -7.38 6.60 9.94
N PRO A 154 -7.50 7.20 11.13
CA PRO A 154 -6.48 8.10 11.67
C PRO A 154 -5.13 7.38 11.85
N MET A 155 -4.06 8.15 11.98
CA MET A 155 -2.73 7.59 12.21
C MET A 155 -2.68 6.86 13.56
N ALA A 156 -2.01 5.73 13.55
CA ALA A 156 -1.73 4.90 14.70
C ALA A 156 -0.25 4.52 14.71
N GLN A 157 0.20 4.07 15.87
CA GLN A 157 1.54 3.52 16.07
C GLN A 157 1.48 2.15 16.74
N ALA A 158 2.61 1.44 16.66
CA ALA A 158 2.88 0.22 17.39
C ALA A 158 4.38 0.11 17.66
N ASP A 159 4.71 -0.40 18.84
CA ASP A 159 6.08 -0.53 19.29
C ASP A 159 6.48 -2.01 19.33
N PHE A 160 7.62 -2.34 18.73
CA PHE A 160 8.20 -3.68 18.70
C PHE A 160 9.56 -3.64 19.37
N ILE A 161 9.70 -4.40 20.45
CA ILE A 161 10.88 -4.36 21.30
C ILE A 161 11.65 -5.67 21.13
N SER A 162 12.94 -5.58 20.88
CA SER A 162 13.83 -6.75 20.81
C SER A 162 13.90 -7.46 22.16
N ASN A 163 13.78 -8.80 22.15
CA ASN A 163 14.01 -9.61 23.34
C ASN A 163 15.49 -9.83 23.67
N SER A 164 16.40 -9.49 22.75
CA SER A 164 17.83 -9.77 22.87
C SER A 164 18.64 -8.55 23.26
N THR A 165 18.35 -7.39 22.65
CA THR A 165 19.08 -6.13 22.88
C THR A 165 18.25 -5.06 23.57
N GLY A 166 16.93 -5.22 23.63
CA GLY A 166 16.02 -4.16 24.07
C GLY A 166 15.82 -3.01 23.07
N SER A 167 16.34 -3.12 21.84
CA SER A 167 16.08 -2.14 20.77
C SER A 167 14.57 -1.96 20.54
N THR A 168 14.09 -0.71 20.53
CA THR A 168 12.68 -0.38 20.30
C THR A 168 12.48 0.16 18.89
N PHE A 169 11.57 -0.46 18.15
CA PHE A 169 11.17 -0.04 16.81
C PHE A 169 9.74 0.48 16.83
N HIS A 170 9.53 1.70 16.31
CA HIS A 170 8.22 2.32 16.19
C HIS A 170 7.69 2.15 14.76
N LEU A 171 6.50 1.59 14.60
CA LEU A 171 5.81 1.49 13.33
C LEU A 171 4.67 2.50 13.28
N LEU A 172 4.64 3.36 12.27
CA LEU A 172 3.56 4.34 12.08
C LEU A 172 2.88 4.17 10.72
N SER A 173 1.55 4.27 10.72
CA SER A 173 0.68 4.19 9.53
C SER A 173 -0.75 4.59 9.91
N ASP A 174 -1.71 4.46 9.00
CA ASP A 174 -3.14 4.40 9.33
C ASP A 174 -3.50 3.22 10.26
N ASN A 175 -4.57 3.39 11.03
CA ASN A 175 -5.01 2.44 12.07
C ASN A 175 -5.25 1.02 11.54
N SER A 176 -5.94 0.85 10.40
CA SER A 176 -6.20 -0.50 9.88
C SER A 176 -4.93 -1.20 9.40
N THR A 177 -3.98 -0.46 8.82
CA THR A 177 -2.66 -0.98 8.45
C THR A 177 -1.85 -1.39 9.66
N ILE A 178 -1.79 -0.59 10.73
CA ILE A 178 -1.10 -0.97 11.97
C ILE A 178 -1.73 -2.23 12.57
N GLY A 179 -3.06 -2.30 12.66
CA GLY A 179 -3.75 -3.48 13.18
C GLY A 179 -3.43 -4.76 12.39
N SER A 180 -3.38 -4.65 11.06
CA SER A 180 -2.97 -5.78 10.21
C SER A 180 -1.51 -6.16 10.40
N LEU A 181 -0.60 -5.18 10.46
CA LEU A 181 0.84 -5.42 10.55
C LEU A 181 1.24 -5.98 11.92
N ILE A 182 0.60 -5.57 13.01
CA ILE A 182 0.79 -6.16 14.35
C ILE A 182 0.57 -7.68 14.29
N ASN A 183 -0.51 -8.14 13.65
CA ASN A 183 -0.80 -9.57 13.54
C ASN A 183 0.28 -10.30 12.73
N SER A 184 0.67 -9.74 11.59
CA SER A 184 1.73 -10.31 10.74
C SER A 184 3.08 -10.34 11.43
N ILE A 185 3.47 -9.27 12.12
CA ILE A 185 4.75 -9.15 12.82
C ILE A 185 4.80 -10.08 14.02
N ASN A 186 3.75 -10.12 14.85
CA ASN A 186 3.70 -11.05 15.98
C ASN A 186 3.71 -12.51 15.51
N THR A 187 3.17 -12.81 14.33
CA THR A 187 3.22 -14.18 13.79
C THR A 187 4.62 -14.53 13.27
N ASN A 188 5.25 -13.66 12.49
CA ASN A 188 6.50 -13.98 11.78
C ASN A 188 7.77 -13.67 12.59
N CYS A 189 7.72 -12.72 13.52
CA CYS A 189 8.88 -12.24 14.28
C CYS A 189 8.81 -12.60 15.77
N SER A 190 7.86 -13.43 16.21
CA SER A 190 7.62 -13.76 17.63
C SER A 190 8.88 -14.16 18.41
N SER A 191 9.81 -14.90 17.79
CA SER A 191 11.06 -15.36 18.42
C SER A 191 12.05 -14.24 18.77
N HIS A 192 11.86 -13.04 18.22
CA HIS A 192 12.73 -11.88 18.42
C HIS A 192 12.04 -10.74 19.19
N LEU A 193 10.76 -10.92 19.53
CA LEU A 193 9.95 -9.90 20.18
C LEU A 193 9.89 -10.13 21.69
N SER A 194 10.11 -9.06 22.45
CA SER A 194 9.80 -8.99 23.87
C SER A 194 8.28 -9.06 24.07
N SER A 195 7.87 -9.60 25.22
CA SER A 195 6.46 -9.64 25.65
C SER A 195 5.83 -8.25 25.78
N SER A 196 6.65 -7.21 25.95
CA SER A 196 6.23 -5.80 26.02
C SER A 196 5.91 -5.19 24.66
N SER A 197 6.11 -5.92 23.55
CA SER A 197 5.76 -5.44 22.22
C SER A 197 4.24 -5.32 22.04
N SER A 198 3.83 -4.36 21.21
CA SER A 198 2.44 -4.02 20.95
C SER A 198 1.61 -5.19 20.42
N LYS A 199 0.40 -5.35 20.97
CA LYS A 199 -0.60 -6.34 20.56
C LYS A 199 -1.84 -5.71 19.93
N SER A 200 -1.96 -4.38 19.99
CA SER A 200 -3.02 -3.59 19.39
C SER A 200 -2.50 -2.23 18.96
N PRO A 201 -3.10 -1.57 17.96
CA PRO A 201 -2.74 -0.22 17.56
C PRO A 201 -2.97 0.77 18.71
N SER A 202 -2.07 1.73 18.89
CA SER A 202 -2.30 2.90 19.74
C SER A 202 -2.43 4.16 18.86
N PRO A 203 -3.28 5.14 19.22
CA PRO A 203 -3.39 6.38 18.46
C PRO A 203 -2.05 7.12 18.41
N TYR A 204 -1.66 7.60 17.23
CA TYR A 204 -0.47 8.44 17.09
C TYR A 204 -0.83 9.92 17.26
N ASN A 205 -0.10 10.60 18.14
CA ASN A 205 -0.21 12.02 18.34
C ASN A 205 1.11 12.70 18.02
N SER A 206 1.16 13.38 16.87
CA SER A 206 2.34 14.08 16.38
C SER A 206 2.72 15.33 17.20
N SER A 207 1.91 15.71 18.19
CA SER A 207 2.18 16.85 19.09
C SER A 207 2.70 16.43 20.46
N VAL A 208 2.78 15.13 20.75
CA VAL A 208 3.25 14.62 22.05
C VAL A 208 4.78 14.54 22.05
N LEU A 209 5.39 15.11 23.09
CA LEU A 209 6.82 14.98 23.35
C LEU A 209 7.17 13.53 23.67
N GLY A 210 8.26 13.03 23.08
CA GLY A 210 8.71 11.64 23.24
C GLY A 210 8.02 10.63 22.34
N GLY A 211 7.19 11.07 21.39
CA GLY A 211 6.77 10.24 20.26
C GLY A 211 7.89 10.12 19.20
N PRO A 212 7.82 9.12 18.31
CA PRO A 212 8.81 8.91 17.27
C PRO A 212 8.92 10.13 16.35
N GLN A 213 10.15 10.48 15.99
CA GLN A 213 10.52 11.64 15.21
C GLN A 213 10.93 11.28 13.78
N PRO A 214 10.86 12.21 12.81
CA PRO A 214 11.27 11.93 11.43
C PRO A 214 12.74 11.54 11.30
N GLU A 215 13.63 12.00 12.19
CA GLU A 215 15.06 11.65 12.19
C GLU A 215 15.34 10.21 12.61
N GLU A 216 14.40 9.59 13.29
CA GLU A 216 14.44 8.19 13.71
C GLU A 216 13.96 7.25 12.60
N ALA A 217 13.44 7.76 11.48
CA ALA A 217 12.97 6.95 10.36
C ALA A 217 14.10 6.15 9.71
N ILE A 218 14.00 4.83 9.76
CA ILE A 218 14.98 3.91 9.16
C ILE A 218 14.49 3.26 7.87
N GLN A 219 13.18 3.27 7.60
CA GLN A 219 12.62 2.78 6.35
C GLN A 219 11.19 3.30 6.14
N TYR A 220 10.94 3.95 5.01
CA TYR A 220 9.59 4.23 4.52
C TYR A 220 9.10 3.11 3.61
N TYR A 221 7.79 2.87 3.63
CA TYR A 221 7.12 1.95 2.73
C TYR A 221 5.87 2.58 2.14
N ARG A 222 5.39 2.00 1.04
CA ARG A 222 4.11 2.30 0.42
C ARG A 222 4.00 3.81 0.12
N SER A 223 5.04 4.37 -0.49
CA SER A 223 5.14 5.81 -0.81
C SER A 223 4.99 6.71 0.43
N SER A 224 5.81 6.46 1.45
CA SER A 224 5.82 7.16 2.75
C SER A 224 4.51 7.14 3.55
N SER A 225 3.60 6.21 3.27
CA SER A 225 2.38 6.01 4.07
C SER A 225 2.53 5.01 5.21
N ILE A 226 3.67 4.31 5.27
CA ILE A 226 4.12 3.49 6.40
C ILE A 226 5.56 3.90 6.69
N VAL A 227 5.93 3.97 7.97
CA VAL A 227 7.33 4.18 8.36
C VAL A 227 7.70 3.28 9.53
N LEU A 228 8.90 2.71 9.45
CA LEU A 228 9.59 2.09 10.56
C LEU A 228 10.65 3.08 11.07
N ALA A 229 10.58 3.39 12.35
CA ALA A 229 11.51 4.24 13.08
C ALA A 229 12.20 3.43 14.19
N LEU A 230 13.38 3.89 14.60
CA LEU A 230 14.21 3.26 15.62
C LEU A 230 14.53 4.27 16.72
N ASP A 231 14.21 3.90 17.95
CA ASP A 231 14.50 4.72 19.12
C ASP A 231 16.01 5.01 19.23
N GLY A 232 16.35 6.27 19.45
CA GLY A 232 17.73 6.75 19.55
C GLY A 232 18.50 6.88 18.23
N TYR A 233 17.88 6.60 17.07
CA TYR A 233 18.49 6.89 15.78
C TYR A 233 18.32 8.37 15.39
N ASN A 234 19.39 9.01 14.95
CA ASN A 234 19.35 10.39 14.50
C ASN A 234 20.00 10.53 13.12
N ASN A 235 19.15 10.62 12.10
CA ASN A 235 19.59 10.83 10.73
C ASN A 235 19.77 12.31 10.39
N SER A 236 21.02 12.73 10.19
CA SER A 236 21.35 14.11 9.80
C SER A 236 20.81 14.50 8.42
N ALA A 237 20.56 13.51 7.54
CA ALA A 237 19.98 13.74 6.22
C ALA A 237 18.47 14.04 6.26
N THR A 238 17.79 13.73 7.37
CA THR A 238 16.32 13.76 7.46
C THR A 238 15.70 15.11 7.17
N PHE A 239 16.41 16.22 7.41
CA PHE A 239 15.93 17.58 7.19
C PHE A 239 16.55 18.24 5.96
N ASN A 240 17.31 17.48 5.16
CA ASN A 240 17.90 17.96 3.93
C ASN A 240 17.03 17.58 2.73
N SER A 241 16.61 18.57 1.94
CA SER A 241 15.81 18.33 0.74
C SER A 241 16.62 17.73 -0.42
N ASN A 242 17.95 17.68 -0.32
CA ASN A 242 18.83 17.13 -1.35
C ASN A 242 18.91 15.59 -1.20
N PRO A 243 18.41 14.82 -2.18
CA PRO A 243 18.40 13.36 -2.13
C PRO A 243 19.78 12.71 -2.25
N ASN A 244 20.83 13.49 -2.52
CA ASN A 244 22.21 13.01 -2.61
C ASN A 244 22.93 13.01 -1.26
N VAL A 245 22.31 13.54 -0.21
CA VAL A 245 22.89 13.51 1.14
C VAL A 245 22.82 12.09 1.67
N THR A 246 23.94 11.62 2.21
CA THR A 246 24.03 10.26 2.74
C THR A 246 23.39 10.18 4.13
N ASP A 247 22.58 9.16 4.35
CA ASP A 247 21.98 8.89 5.65
C ASP A 247 23.05 8.58 6.72
N SER A 248 22.81 9.02 7.96
CA SER A 248 23.65 8.62 9.10
C SER A 248 23.65 7.08 9.24
N PRO A 249 24.77 6.46 9.65
CA PRO A 249 24.79 5.02 9.94
C PRO A 249 23.85 4.70 11.11
N LEU A 250 23.32 3.47 11.13
CA LEU A 250 22.53 3.01 12.29
C LEU A 250 23.42 2.92 13.54
N PRO A 251 22.87 3.15 14.74
CA PRO A 251 23.63 3.04 15.99
C PRO A 251 24.21 1.63 16.18
N SER A 252 25.38 1.54 16.83
CA SER A 252 25.92 0.24 17.25
C SER A 252 25.03 -0.39 18.30
N GLY A 253 24.78 -1.71 18.21
CA GLY A 253 23.98 -2.44 19.20
C GLY A 253 22.51 -2.64 18.83
N VAL A 254 22.07 -2.15 17.68
CA VAL A 254 20.73 -2.42 17.14
C VAL A 254 20.57 -3.91 16.83
N ASP A 255 19.42 -4.48 17.21
CA ASP A 255 19.06 -5.84 16.80
C ASP A 255 18.73 -5.90 15.30
N THR A 256 19.76 -6.24 14.51
CA THR A 256 19.62 -6.40 13.06
C THR A 256 18.76 -7.61 12.68
N THR A 257 18.62 -8.61 13.55
CA THR A 257 17.77 -9.79 13.30
C THR A 257 16.30 -9.39 13.36
N LEU A 258 15.90 -8.71 14.43
CA LEU A 258 14.55 -8.16 14.54
C LEU A 258 14.28 -7.14 13.43
N LEU A 259 15.22 -6.21 13.16
CA LEU A 259 15.10 -5.23 12.09
C LEU A 259 14.84 -5.91 10.73
N ASN A 260 15.61 -6.94 10.37
CA ASN A 260 15.41 -7.66 9.12
C ASN A 260 14.06 -8.36 9.07
N CYS A 261 13.61 -8.96 10.17
CA CYS A 261 12.29 -9.58 10.26
C CYS A 261 11.16 -8.57 10.08
N LEU A 262 11.24 -7.41 10.77
CA LEU A 262 10.29 -6.32 10.63
C LEU A 262 10.25 -5.80 9.19
N ASN A 263 11.42 -5.49 8.63
CA ASN A 263 11.53 -4.91 7.29
C ASN A 263 10.93 -5.83 6.22
N TYR A 264 11.28 -7.11 6.26
CA TYR A 264 10.75 -8.11 5.35
C TYR A 264 9.23 -8.31 5.55
N THR A 265 8.79 -8.47 6.79
CA THR A 265 7.37 -8.70 7.10
C THR A 265 6.50 -7.53 6.69
N ILE A 266 6.92 -6.29 6.96
CA ILE A 266 6.19 -5.08 6.54
C ILE A 266 6.08 -5.03 5.02
N GLY A 267 7.19 -5.23 4.30
CA GLY A 267 7.20 -5.20 2.84
C GLY A 267 6.26 -6.23 2.21
N GLN A 268 6.22 -7.45 2.74
CA GLN A 268 5.33 -8.52 2.25
C GLN A 268 3.88 -8.31 2.70
N ALA A 269 3.65 -8.02 3.98
CA ALA A 269 2.33 -8.09 4.60
C ALA A 269 1.52 -6.79 4.50
N ALA A 270 2.15 -5.64 4.25
CA ALA A 270 1.47 -4.35 4.23
C ALA A 270 0.21 -4.39 3.35
N PRO A 271 -0.97 -3.98 3.84
CA PRO A 271 -2.21 -4.14 3.09
C PRO A 271 -2.22 -3.31 1.82
N LEU A 272 -2.49 -3.95 0.68
CA LEU A 272 -2.62 -3.27 -0.61
C LEU A 272 -3.99 -3.47 -1.23
N ILE A 273 -4.37 -2.51 -2.06
CA ILE A 273 -5.60 -2.58 -2.83
C ILE A 273 -5.36 -3.40 -4.09
N ASP A 274 -5.76 -4.66 -4.06
CA ASP A 274 -5.70 -5.50 -5.25
C ASP A 274 -6.71 -5.03 -6.29
N SER A 275 -6.34 -4.98 -7.57
CA SER A 275 -7.36 -4.99 -8.63
C SER A 275 -8.30 -6.17 -8.43
N ALA A 276 -9.58 -6.02 -8.81
CA ALA A 276 -10.44 -7.19 -8.97
C ALA A 276 -9.67 -8.19 -9.82
N SER A 277 -9.21 -9.28 -9.19
CA SER A 277 -8.38 -10.24 -9.86
C SER A 277 -9.21 -10.77 -11.01
N SER A 278 -8.73 -10.58 -12.24
CA SER A 278 -8.93 -11.63 -13.24
C SER A 278 -8.44 -12.88 -12.54
N ARG A 279 -9.36 -13.71 -12.06
CA ARG A 279 -8.98 -14.99 -11.49
C ARG A 279 -8.23 -15.68 -12.62
N TYR A 280 -6.90 -15.76 -12.54
CA TYR A 280 -6.20 -16.82 -13.21
C TYR A 280 -6.66 -18.08 -12.48
N ILE A 281 -7.83 -18.57 -12.88
CA ILE A 281 -8.18 -19.96 -12.72
C ILE A 281 -7.10 -20.63 -13.55
N SER A 282 -6.04 -21.13 -12.90
CA SER A 282 -5.21 -22.17 -13.51
C SER A 282 -6.22 -23.19 -14.05
N PRO A 283 -6.28 -23.43 -15.36
CA PRO A 283 -7.16 -24.46 -15.90
C PRO A 283 -6.87 -25.71 -15.08
N PRO A 284 -7.86 -26.33 -14.43
CA PRO A 284 -7.58 -27.53 -13.68
C PRO A 284 -6.93 -28.51 -14.68
N CYS A 285 -5.78 -29.08 -14.30
CA CYS A 285 -4.96 -29.98 -15.13
C CYS A 285 -5.69 -31.28 -15.55
N ILE A 286 -7.02 -31.29 -15.54
CA ILE A 286 -7.92 -32.35 -16.00
C ILE A 286 -7.63 -32.70 -17.46
N GLY A 287 -7.15 -31.74 -18.27
CA GLY A 287 -6.79 -32.00 -19.67
C GLY A 287 -5.62 -32.96 -19.86
N PHE A 288 -4.68 -33.08 -18.91
CA PHE A 288 -3.58 -34.04 -19.01
C PHE A 288 -3.96 -35.42 -18.46
N ALA A 289 -4.78 -35.47 -17.40
CA ALA A 289 -5.24 -36.73 -16.83
C ALA A 289 -6.15 -37.51 -17.81
N THR A 290 -7.04 -36.80 -18.53
CA THR A 290 -7.90 -37.45 -19.54
C THR A 290 -7.09 -37.93 -20.74
N LEU A 291 -6.08 -37.19 -21.19
CA LEU A 291 -5.28 -37.56 -22.36
C LEU A 291 -4.39 -38.77 -22.08
N VAL A 292 -3.81 -38.87 -20.87
CA VAL A 292 -3.08 -40.06 -20.42
C VAL A 292 -4.03 -41.27 -20.28
N TRP A 293 -5.25 -41.05 -19.77
CA TRP A 293 -6.25 -42.12 -19.65
C TRP A 293 -6.74 -42.64 -21.01
N PHE A 294 -6.99 -41.74 -21.97
CA PHE A 294 -7.37 -42.12 -23.34
C PHE A 294 -6.24 -42.85 -24.08
N LEU A 295 -4.99 -42.41 -23.94
CA LEU A 295 -3.84 -43.09 -24.55
C LEU A 295 -3.60 -44.48 -23.92
N TRP A 296 -3.83 -44.63 -22.62
CA TRP A 296 -3.73 -45.91 -21.94
C TRP A 296 -4.83 -46.89 -22.39
N PHE A 297 -6.07 -46.41 -22.59
CA PHE A 297 -7.15 -47.23 -23.14
C PHE A 297 -6.92 -47.60 -24.62
N LEU A 298 -6.39 -46.68 -25.43
CA LEU A 298 -6.09 -46.97 -26.84
C LEU A 298 -4.93 -47.95 -27.01
N GLY A 299 -3.97 -47.97 -26.08
CA GLY A 299 -2.87 -48.93 -26.06
C GLY A 299 -3.24 -50.34 -25.58
N TYR A 300 -4.42 -50.53 -24.99
CA TYR A 300 -4.89 -51.83 -24.50
C TYR A 300 -5.81 -52.56 -25.51
N TYR A 301 -6.22 -51.90 -26.60
CA TYR A 301 -7.13 -52.42 -27.62
C TYR A 301 -6.49 -52.56 -29.02
N VAL A 302 -5.16 -52.60 -29.08
CA VAL A 302 -4.36 -53.05 -30.25
C VAL A 302 -3.49 -54.21 -29.78
#